data_AF-A0A7W7D4U9-F1
#
_entry.id   AF-A0A7W7D4U9-F1
#
_cell.length_a   1.000
_cell.length_b   1.000
_cell.length_c   1.000
_cell.angle_alpha   90.00
_cell.angle_beta   90.00
_cell.angle_gamma   90.00
#
_symmetry.space_group_name_H-M   'P 1'
#
loop_
_entity.id
_entity.type
_entity.pdbx_description
1 polymer ?
#
loop_
_entity_poly.entity_id
_entity_poly.type
_entity_poly.pdbx_seq_one_letter_code
_entity_poly.pdbx_strand_id
1 'polypeptide(L)'
;MATKNFPYSAFLRGPSQVLPSLDDADVILERRDDENLVLMRAERFEAGAATLRIAARALAILARRNSDLAEEVLGEELPWTTWLPEDERHLCVRELLGHLVAGADTGELIPFSHALTAWRSTAIVWSDPNLARRLQGPFPGNGEEVDRPLSEPQ
;
A
#
# COMPACT_ATOMS: atom_id res chain seq x y z
N MET A 1 14.21 -10.57 3.24
CA MET A 1 15.12 -10.57 4.41
C MET A 1 14.80 -11.81 5.23
N ALA A 2 15.80 -12.47 5.81
CA ALA A 2 15.53 -13.60 6.70
C ALA A 2 14.84 -13.08 7.97
N THR A 3 13.79 -13.76 8.41
CA THR A 3 13.06 -13.43 9.64
C THR A 3 13.07 -14.63 10.58
N LYS A 4 13.19 -14.38 11.88
CA LYS A 4 13.04 -15.40 12.93
C LYS A 4 11.94 -14.99 13.90
N ASN A 5 11.07 -15.93 14.26
CA ASN A 5 9.94 -15.64 15.14
C ASN A 5 10.24 -16.09 16.56
N PHE A 6 9.85 -15.28 17.53
CA PHE A 6 9.92 -15.60 18.95
C PHE A 6 8.65 -15.12 19.65
N PRO A 7 8.13 -15.84 20.67
CA PRO A 7 7.09 -15.29 21.53
C PRO A 7 7.58 -14.01 22.22
N TYR A 8 6.76 -12.97 22.29
CA TYR A 8 7.09 -11.73 22.98
C TYR A 8 7.51 -11.98 24.45
N SER A 9 6.89 -12.95 25.11
CA SER A 9 7.23 -13.35 26.47
C SER A 9 8.64 -13.96 26.60
N ALA A 10 9.16 -14.61 25.55
CA ALA A 10 10.53 -15.12 25.54
C ALA A 10 11.55 -13.98 25.52
N PHE A 11 11.28 -12.94 24.73
CA PHE A 11 12.10 -11.73 24.69
C PHE A 11 12.15 -11.02 26.05
N LEU A 12 11.00 -10.86 26.73
CA LEU A 12 10.95 -10.23 28.05
C LEU A 12 11.74 -11.01 29.12
N ARG A 13 11.74 -12.35 29.04
CA ARG A 13 12.42 -13.21 30.04
C ARG A 13 13.91 -13.33 29.79
N GLY A 14 14.36 -13.31 28.55
CA GLY A 14 15.75 -13.55 28.17
C GLY A 14 16.15 -12.86 26.88
N PRO A 15 16.34 -11.53 26.87
CA PRO A 15 16.74 -10.81 25.66
C PRO A 15 18.03 -11.34 25.03
N SER A 16 18.97 -11.83 25.86
CA SER A 16 20.25 -12.41 25.41
C SER A 16 20.11 -13.66 24.55
N GLN A 17 18.95 -14.33 24.56
CA GLN A 17 18.67 -15.49 23.71
C GLN A 17 18.09 -15.08 22.35
N VAL A 18 17.52 -13.87 22.26
CA VAL A 18 16.84 -13.37 21.05
C VAL A 18 17.74 -12.42 20.28
N LEU A 19 18.40 -11.48 20.96
CA LEU A 19 19.22 -10.44 20.32
C LEU A 19 20.34 -10.96 19.40
N PRO A 20 21.03 -12.09 19.67
CA PRO A 20 22.03 -12.63 18.73
C PRO A 20 21.44 -12.99 17.35
N SER A 21 20.14 -13.30 17.28
CA SER A 21 19.46 -13.56 16.00
C SER A 21 19.40 -12.32 15.10
N LEU A 22 19.64 -11.12 15.64
CA LEU A 22 19.68 -9.88 14.86
C LEU A 22 20.95 -9.75 14.01
N ASP A 23 21.96 -10.59 14.22
CA ASP A 23 23.19 -10.61 13.42
C ASP A 23 22.89 -11.01 11.96
N ASP A 24 22.01 -11.99 11.78
CA ASP A 24 21.72 -12.61 10.48
C ASP A 24 20.26 -12.50 10.02
N ALA A 25 19.33 -12.12 10.91
CA ALA A 25 17.91 -12.00 10.60
C ALA A 25 17.24 -10.81 11.29
N ASP A 26 16.05 -10.41 10.84
CA ASP A 26 15.16 -9.58 11.65
C ASP A 26 14.30 -10.49 12.54
N VAL A 27 13.85 -9.98 13.68
CA VAL A 27 13.09 -10.77 14.65
C VAL A 27 11.65 -10.30 14.69
N ILE A 28 10.70 -11.22 14.51
CA ILE A 28 9.28 -10.98 14.76
C ILE A 28 8.95 -11.48 16.16
N LEU A 29 8.48 -10.57 17.02
CA LEU A 29 7.98 -10.89 18.35
C LEU A 29 6.47 -11.10 18.29
N GLU A 30 6.04 -12.33 18.49
CA GLU A 30 4.65 -12.74 18.43
C GLU A 30 3.91 -12.37 19.72
N ARG A 31 2.85 -11.57 19.59
CA ARG A 31 2.03 -11.11 20.72
C ARG A 31 0.69 -11.84 20.69
N ARG A 32 0.18 -12.18 21.88
CA ARG A 32 -1.02 -13.02 22.01
C ARG A 32 -2.31 -12.26 21.70
N ASP A 33 -2.37 -11.01 22.16
CA ASP A 33 -3.59 -10.21 22.20
C ASP A 33 -3.44 -8.88 21.44
N ASP A 34 -2.41 -8.77 20.59
CA ASP A 34 -2.08 -7.54 19.87
C ASP A 34 -1.15 -7.84 18.68
N GLU A 35 -0.86 -6.84 17.85
CA GLU A 35 0.00 -6.97 16.67
C GLU A 35 1.44 -7.34 17.03
N ASN A 36 2.06 -8.12 16.14
CA ASN A 36 3.45 -8.52 16.25
C ASN A 36 4.39 -7.31 16.14
N LEU A 37 5.50 -7.36 16.86
CA LEU A 37 6.55 -6.33 16.77
C LEU A 37 7.70 -6.86 15.93
N VAL A 38 8.35 -5.98 15.17
CA VAL A 38 9.59 -6.31 14.46
C VAL A 38 10.76 -5.65 15.18
N LEU A 39 11.75 -6.45 15.56
CA LEU A 39 13.06 -5.97 15.98
C LEU A 39 14.04 -6.10 14.82
N MET A 40 14.74 -5.01 14.53
CA MET A 40 15.71 -4.91 13.45
C MET A 40 16.91 -4.08 13.94
N ARG A 41 18.11 -4.36 13.38
CA ARG A 41 19.26 -3.48 13.60
C ARG A 41 18.98 -2.10 13.01
N ALA A 42 19.26 -1.04 13.77
CA ALA A 42 19.04 0.34 13.33
C ALA A 42 19.71 0.64 11.97
N GLU A 43 20.93 0.15 11.76
CA GLU A 43 21.62 0.28 10.47
C GLU A 43 20.81 -0.31 9.30
N ARG A 44 20.22 -1.50 9.46
CA ARG A 44 19.38 -2.11 8.43
C ARG A 44 18.08 -1.33 8.21
N PHE A 45 17.48 -0.83 9.29
CA PHE A 45 16.28 -0.01 9.21
C PHE A 45 16.54 1.28 8.41
N GLU A 46 17.60 2.00 8.75
CA GLU A 46 17.99 3.24 8.06
C GLU A 46 18.39 2.99 6.60
N ALA A 47 19.14 1.92 6.33
CA ALA A 47 19.50 1.52 4.96
C ALA A 47 18.25 1.19 4.13
N GLY A 48 17.28 0.47 4.72
CA GLY A 48 16.00 0.17 4.10
C GLY A 48 15.20 1.43 3.79
N ALA A 49 15.07 2.34 4.75
CA ALA A 49 14.36 3.60 4.57
C ALA A 49 15.02 4.50 3.50
N ALA A 50 16.35 4.62 3.51
CA ALA A 50 17.08 5.38 2.49
C ALA A 50 16.92 4.77 1.09
N THR A 51 16.99 3.44 0.97
CA THR A 51 16.79 2.73 -0.29
C THR A 51 15.37 2.95 -0.82
N LEU A 52 14.36 2.82 0.05
CA LEU A 52 12.96 3.03 -0.33
C LEU A 52 12.72 4.46 -0.82
N ARG A 53 13.28 5.48 -0.15
CA ARG A 53 13.21 6.89 -0.60
C ARG A 53 13.79 7.08 -2.01
N ILE A 54 14.98 6.53 -2.26
CA ILE A 54 15.64 6.65 -3.57
C ILE A 54 14.82 5.93 -4.64
N ALA A 55 14.40 4.69 -4.38
CA ALA A 55 13.61 3.89 -5.31
C ALA A 55 12.26 4.55 -5.62
N ALA A 56 11.51 5.00 -4.61
CA ALA A 56 10.22 5.66 -4.78
C ALA A 56 10.34 6.93 -5.64
N ARG A 57 11.35 7.77 -5.36
CA ARG A 57 11.60 9.00 -6.14
C ARG A 57 12.02 8.69 -7.57
N ALA A 58 12.90 7.70 -7.78
CA ALA A 58 13.32 7.28 -9.11
C ALA A 58 12.13 6.77 -9.93
N LEU A 59 11.32 5.88 -9.36
CA LEU A 59 10.12 5.35 -10.00
C LEU A 59 9.13 6.46 -10.35
N ALA A 60 8.86 7.38 -9.42
CA ALA A 60 7.95 8.50 -9.68
C ALA A 60 8.47 9.45 -10.77
N ILE A 61 9.80 9.67 -10.87
CA ILE A 61 10.40 10.47 -11.96
C ILE A 61 10.22 9.76 -13.30
N LEU A 62 10.48 8.45 -13.35
CA LEU A 62 10.31 7.65 -14.56
C LEU A 62 8.85 7.64 -15.01
N ALA A 63 7.92 7.39 -14.08
CA ALA A 63 6.49 7.37 -14.37
C ALA A 63 5.96 8.72 -14.85
N ARG A 64 6.44 9.84 -14.30
CA ARG A 64 6.09 11.18 -14.82
C ARG A 64 6.64 11.45 -16.22
N ARG A 65 7.74 10.82 -16.61
CA ARG A 65 8.35 10.99 -17.94
C ARG A 65 7.72 10.09 -19.00
N ASN A 66 7.17 8.95 -18.59
CA ASN A 66 6.52 7.98 -19.46
C ASN A 66 5.38 7.28 -18.68
N SER A 67 4.19 7.86 -18.75
CA SER A 67 2.99 7.35 -18.06
C SER A 67 2.59 5.98 -18.56
N ASP A 68 2.65 5.79 -19.88
CA ASP A 68 2.17 4.58 -20.54
C ASP A 68 3.02 3.37 -20.12
N LEU A 69 4.35 3.55 -20.09
CA LEU A 69 5.27 2.52 -19.59
C LEU A 69 5.05 2.24 -18.09
N ALA A 70 4.74 3.25 -17.29
CA ALA A 70 4.48 3.05 -15.87
C ALA A 70 3.23 2.21 -15.63
N GLU A 71 2.18 2.43 -16.43
CA GLU A 71 0.96 1.62 -16.40
C GLU A 71 1.17 0.21 -16.91
N GLU A 72 1.96 0.03 -17.96
CA GLU A 72 2.35 -1.29 -18.45
C GLU A 72 3.07 -2.08 -17.35
N VAL A 73 4.13 -1.52 -16.76
CA VAL A 73 4.92 -2.16 -15.70
C VAL A 73 4.08 -2.43 -14.44
N LEU A 74 3.25 -1.47 -14.02
CA LEU A 74 2.36 -1.70 -12.88
C LEU A 74 1.26 -2.71 -13.20
N GLY A 75 0.83 -2.82 -14.46
CA GLY A 75 -0.08 -3.86 -14.91
C GLY A 75 0.50 -5.26 -14.78
N GLU A 76 1.80 -5.42 -15.05
CA GLU A 76 2.51 -6.69 -14.85
C GLU A 76 2.62 -7.06 -13.36
N GLU A 77 3.00 -6.10 -12.51
CA GLU A 77 3.16 -6.32 -11.07
C GLU A 77 1.82 -6.42 -10.31
N LEU A 78 0.77 -5.76 -10.82
CA LEU A 78 -0.57 -5.74 -10.25
C LEU A 78 -1.60 -6.22 -11.30
N PRO A 79 -1.66 -7.54 -11.61
CA PRO A 79 -2.47 -8.06 -12.71
C PRO A 79 -3.97 -7.74 -12.61
N TRP A 80 -4.49 -7.51 -11.40
CA TRP A 80 -5.89 -7.16 -11.17
C TRP A 80 -6.26 -5.79 -11.75
N THR A 81 -5.30 -4.91 -12.05
CA THR A 81 -5.54 -3.60 -12.70
C THR A 81 -6.07 -3.73 -14.13
N THR A 82 -5.97 -4.91 -14.75
CA THR A 82 -6.58 -5.21 -16.06
C THR A 82 -8.11 -5.08 -16.04
N TRP A 83 -8.75 -5.26 -14.87
CA TRP A 83 -10.19 -5.12 -14.72
C TRP A 83 -10.64 -3.66 -14.56
N LEU A 84 -9.72 -2.73 -14.30
CA LEU A 84 -10.06 -1.32 -14.21
C LEU A 84 -10.28 -0.73 -15.62
N PRO A 85 -11.28 0.17 -15.77
CA PRO A 85 -11.32 1.08 -16.90
C PRO A 85 -10.03 1.88 -17.03
N GLU A 86 -9.73 2.36 -18.23
CA GLU A 86 -8.51 3.11 -18.54
C GLU A 86 -8.33 4.33 -17.63
N ASP A 87 -9.33 5.19 -17.53
CA ASP A 87 -9.31 6.37 -16.65
C ASP A 87 -9.04 6.01 -15.17
N GLU A 88 -9.64 4.93 -14.68
CA GLU A 88 -9.46 4.45 -13.30
C GLU A 88 -8.06 3.85 -13.07
N ARG A 89 -7.49 3.19 -14.08
CA ARG A 89 -6.11 2.69 -14.02
C ARG A 89 -5.11 3.84 -13.95
N HIS A 90 -5.29 4.90 -14.73
CA HIS A 90 -4.48 6.12 -14.63
C HIS A 90 -4.53 6.72 -13.22
N LEU A 91 -5.73 6.81 -12.63
CA LEU A 91 -5.93 7.33 -11.27
C LEU A 91 -5.25 6.46 -10.22
N CYS A 92 -5.44 5.13 -10.31
CA CYS A 92 -4.82 4.14 -9.43
C CYS A 92 -3.30 4.28 -9.41
N VAL A 93 -2.66 4.29 -10.59
CA VAL A 93 -1.20 4.42 -10.70
C VAL A 93 -0.70 5.72 -10.07
N ARG A 94 -1.37 6.84 -10.37
CA ARG A 94 -1.00 8.15 -9.85
C ARG A 94 -1.10 8.21 -8.32
N GLU A 95 -2.18 7.68 -7.75
CA GLU A 95 -2.42 7.68 -6.30
C GLU A 95 -1.42 6.78 -5.56
N LEU A 96 -1.20 5.55 -6.06
CA LEU A 96 -0.23 4.63 -5.46
C LEU A 96 1.18 5.20 -5.47
N LEU A 97 1.62 5.80 -6.58
CA LEU A 97 2.93 6.46 -6.66
C LEU A 97 3.02 7.67 -5.72
N GLY A 98 1.95 8.46 -5.60
CA GLY A 98 1.87 9.58 -4.66
C GLY A 98 2.07 9.14 -3.22
N HIS A 99 1.33 8.12 -2.78
CA HIS A 99 1.46 7.56 -1.44
C HIS A 99 2.81 6.88 -1.21
N LEU A 100 3.36 6.20 -2.22
CA LEU A 100 4.68 5.58 -2.11
C LEU A 100 5.77 6.62 -1.88
N VAL A 101 5.78 7.72 -2.64
CA VAL A 101 6.78 8.79 -2.48
C VAL A 101 6.63 9.47 -1.13
N ALA A 102 5.40 9.83 -0.75
CA ALA A 102 5.13 10.48 0.54
C ALA A 102 5.53 9.57 1.71
N GLY A 103 5.07 8.32 1.70
CA GLY A 103 5.35 7.36 2.77
C GLY A 103 6.82 6.96 2.85
N ALA A 104 7.53 6.88 1.72
CA ALA A 104 8.98 6.67 1.75
C ALA A 104 9.71 7.84 2.43
N ASP A 105 9.28 9.08 2.16
CA ASP A 105 9.90 10.28 2.73
C ASP A 105 9.63 10.37 4.24
N THR A 106 8.37 10.18 4.66
CA THR A 106 7.91 10.37 6.04
C THR A 106 8.06 9.14 6.93
N GLY A 107 8.18 7.95 6.35
CA GLY A 107 8.10 6.67 7.06
C GLY A 107 6.66 6.13 7.22
N GLU A 108 5.64 6.90 6.82
CA GLU A 108 4.24 6.51 6.96
C GLU A 108 3.72 5.75 5.73
N LEU A 109 3.86 4.42 5.75
CA LEU A 109 3.49 3.55 4.62
C LEU A 109 2.05 3.01 4.67
N ILE A 110 1.34 3.21 5.78
CA ILE A 110 -0.05 2.76 5.94
C ILE A 110 -0.99 3.32 4.86
N PRO A 111 -0.92 4.62 4.47
CA PRO A 111 -1.75 5.14 3.39
C PRO A 111 -1.56 4.40 2.05
N PHE A 112 -0.32 4.02 1.71
CA PHE A 112 -0.05 3.23 0.51
C PHE A 112 -0.72 1.85 0.59
N SER A 113 -0.61 1.17 1.73
CA SER A 113 -1.24 -0.15 1.93
C SER A 113 -2.76 -0.08 1.83
N HIS A 114 -3.37 0.96 2.40
CA HIS A 114 -4.80 1.20 2.32
C HIS A 114 -5.24 1.48 0.87
N ALA A 115 -4.56 2.37 0.16
CA ALA A 115 -4.84 2.68 -1.23
C ALA A 115 -4.74 1.43 -2.12
N LEU A 116 -3.67 0.63 -1.95
CA LEU A 116 -3.49 -0.62 -2.70
C LEU A 116 -4.65 -1.59 -2.49
N THR A 117 -5.09 -1.73 -1.24
CA THR A 117 -6.23 -2.60 -0.89
C THR A 117 -7.54 -2.07 -1.49
N ALA A 118 -7.79 -0.77 -1.37
CA ALA A 118 -8.99 -0.11 -1.89
C ALA A 118 -9.08 -0.23 -3.42
N TRP A 119 -7.98 0.01 -4.13
CA TRP A 119 -7.92 -0.14 -5.59
C TRP A 119 -8.12 -1.58 -6.03
N ARG A 120 -7.57 -2.55 -5.30
CA ARG A 120 -7.82 -3.97 -5.57
C ARG A 120 -9.31 -4.33 -5.40
N SER A 121 -9.97 -3.85 -4.35
CA SER A 121 -11.41 -4.03 -4.15
C SER A 121 -12.23 -3.38 -5.28
N THR A 122 -11.84 -2.18 -5.72
CA THR A 122 -12.46 -1.48 -6.84
C THR A 122 -12.34 -2.26 -8.14
N ALA A 123 -11.16 -2.82 -8.43
CA ALA A 123 -10.94 -3.66 -9.60
C ALA A 123 -11.80 -4.95 -9.57
N ILE A 124 -11.95 -5.57 -8.40
CA ILE A 124 -12.84 -6.74 -8.24
C ILE A 124 -14.29 -6.37 -8.55
N VAL A 125 -14.76 -5.19 -8.12
CA VAL A 125 -16.10 -4.70 -8.50
C VAL A 125 -16.24 -4.53 -10.01
N TRP A 126 -15.25 -3.94 -10.66
CA TRP A 126 -15.25 -3.76 -12.11
C TRP A 126 -15.22 -5.08 -12.90
N SER A 127 -14.70 -6.16 -12.32
CA SER A 127 -14.76 -7.49 -12.93
C SER A 127 -16.18 -8.04 -13.11
N ASP A 128 -17.18 -7.49 -12.40
CA ASP A 128 -18.61 -7.73 -12.61
C ASP A 128 -19.30 -6.46 -13.14
N PRO A 129 -19.54 -6.36 -14.47
CA PRO A 129 -20.17 -5.18 -15.07
C PRO A 129 -21.58 -4.86 -14.52
N ASN A 130 -22.31 -5.86 -14.02
CA ASN A 130 -23.62 -5.62 -13.43
C ASN A 130 -23.50 -5.01 -12.04
N LEU A 131 -22.56 -5.50 -11.22
CA LEU A 131 -22.27 -4.91 -9.92
C LEU A 131 -21.73 -3.49 -10.07
N ALA A 132 -20.77 -3.26 -10.96
CA ALA A 132 -20.23 -1.94 -11.23
C ALA A 132 -21.34 -0.93 -11.61
N ARG A 133 -22.21 -1.30 -12.56
CA ARG A 133 -23.35 -0.46 -12.96
C ARG A 133 -24.31 -0.17 -11.81
N ARG A 134 -24.58 -1.17 -10.96
CA ARG A 134 -25.45 -1.01 -9.78
C ARG A 134 -24.87 -0.04 -8.76
N LEU A 135 -23.55 -0.09 -8.52
CA LEU A 135 -22.87 0.76 -7.54
C LEU A 135 -22.65 2.20 -8.03
N GLN A 136 -22.69 2.43 -9.35
CA GLN A 136 -22.66 3.75 -9.95
C GLN A 136 -24.05 4.42 -10.03
N GLY A 137 -25.11 3.63 -9.86
CA GLY A 137 -26.49 4.09 -9.89
C GLY A 137 -26.97 4.59 -8.52
N PRO A 138 -28.18 5.18 -8.46
CA PRO A 138 -28.80 5.55 -7.21
C PRO A 138 -29.07 4.31 -6.35
N PHE A 139 -28.81 4.43 -5.05
CA PHE A 139 -29.13 3.39 -4.08
C PHE A 139 -30.56 3.58 -3.56
N PRO A 140 -31.33 2.49 -3.34
CA PRO A 140 -32.59 2.61 -2.65
C PRO A 140 -32.35 3.13 -1.23
N GLY A 141 -32.92 4.29 -0.93
CA GLY A 141 -32.79 4.96 0.36
C GLY A 141 -34.02 5.82 0.64
N ASN A 142 -34.23 6.13 1.92
CA ASN A 142 -35.35 6.95 2.39
C ASN A 142 -34.90 8.41 2.64
N GLY A 143 -33.72 8.78 2.13
CA GLY A 143 -33.19 10.13 2.26
C GLY A 143 -33.82 11.08 1.27
N GLU A 144 -33.77 12.38 1.58
CA GLU A 144 -34.13 13.42 0.61
C GLU A 144 -33.14 13.41 -0.57
N GLU A 145 -33.65 13.65 -1.78
CA GLU A 145 -32.81 13.78 -2.97
C GLU A 145 -32.01 15.08 -2.86
N VAL A 146 -30.69 14.96 -2.85
CA VAL A 146 -29.77 16.09 -2.74
C VAL A 146 -29.18 16.38 -4.12
N ASP A 147 -29.29 17.64 -4.57
CA ASP A 147 -28.68 18.08 -5.81
C ASP A 147 -27.17 17.82 -5.79
N ARG A 148 -26.65 17.35 -6.92
CA ARG A 148 -25.20 17.19 -7.09
C ARG A 148 -24.53 18.54 -6.86
N PRO A 149 -23.46 18.63 -6.04
CA PRO A 149 -22.78 19.90 -5.83
C PRO A 149 -22.38 20.51 -7.17
N LEU A 150 -22.72 21.78 -7.36
CA LEU A 150 -22.36 22.55 -8.56
C LEU A 150 -20.84 22.51 -8.70
N SER A 151 -20.34 22.06 -9.86
CA SER A 151 -18.93 22.09 -10.18
C SER A 151 -18.45 23.54 -10.13
N GLU A 152 -17.37 23.84 -9.39
CA GLU A 152 -16.81 25.19 -9.37
C GLU A 152 -16.47 25.64 -10.80
N PRO A 153 -16.77 26.91 -11.17
CA PRO A 153 -16.39 27.44 -12.47
C PRO A 153 -14.85 27.52 -12.58
N GLN A 154 -14.33 27.05 -13.71
CA GLN A 154 -12.89 27.06 -14.08
C GLN A 154 -12.29 28.47 -14.16
#